data_AF-A0A2K0A7W9-F1
#
_entry.id   AF-A0A2K0A7W9-F1
#
_cell.length_a   1.000
_cell.length_b   1.000
_cell.length_c   1.000
_cell.angle_alpha   90.00
_cell.angle_beta   90.00
_cell.angle_gamma   90.00
#
_symmetry.space_group_name_H-M   'P 1'
#
loop_
_entity.id
_entity.type
_entity.pdbx_description
1 polymer ?
#
loop_
_entity_poly.entity_id
_entity_poly.type
_entity_poly.pdbx_seq_one_letter_code
_entity_poly.pdbx_strand_id
1 'polypeptide(L)' 'MLCCVNRDVKQCIENVNTLSPQSIFTITDLLGQDYYDSLDSAEQSFIDFKFHELILRGEIMNVVIKEESEHDKHRYLKQY' A
#
# COMPACT_ATOMS: atom_id res chain seq x y z
N MET A 1 4.41 -6.88 -18.63
CA MET A 1 3.91 -7.07 -17.25
C MET A 1 4.22 -5.90 -16.32
N LEU A 2 5.40 -5.25 -16.39
CA LEU A 2 5.73 -4.07 -15.57
C LEU A 2 4.73 -2.89 -15.61
N CYS A 3 3.96 -2.71 -16.69
CA CYS A 3 2.99 -1.61 -16.78
C CYS A 3 1.76 -1.79 -15.88
N CYS A 4 1.37 -3.03 -15.56
CA CYS A 4 0.19 -3.31 -14.73
C CYS A 4 0.51 -3.06 -13.26
N VAL A 5 1.62 -3.60 -12.76
CA VAL A 5 2.04 -3.42 -11.36
C VAL A 5 2.31 -1.96 -10.99
N ASN A 6 2.87 -1.16 -11.93
CA ASN A 6 3.02 0.28 -11.72
C ASN A 6 1.67 1.03 -11.67
N ARG A 7 0.65 0.51 -12.35
CA ARG A 7 -0.72 1.04 -12.25
C ARG A 7 -1.30 0.70 -10.87
N ASP A 8 -1.07 -0.51 -10.36
CA ASP A 8 -1.55 -0.91 -9.03
C ASP A 8 -0.92 -0.04 -7.93
N VAL A 9 0.39 0.23 -8.00
CA VAL A 9 1.06 1.16 -7.06
C VAL A 9 0.46 2.57 -7.14
N LYS A 10 0.18 3.09 -8.33
CA LYS A 10 -0.50 4.39 -8.48
C LYS A 10 -1.91 4.38 -7.86
N GLN A 11 -2.66 3.31 -8.10
CA GLN A 11 -4.00 3.15 -7.54
C GLN A 11 -3.95 3.10 -6.01
N CYS A 12 -2.95 2.46 -5.40
CA CYS A 12 -2.73 2.53 -3.95
C CYS A 12 -2.59 3.97 -3.47
N ILE A 13 -1.73 4.76 -4.11
CA ILE A 13 -1.47 6.16 -3.75
C ILE A 13 -2.75 7.01 -3.87
N GLU A 14 -3.53 6.80 -4.93
CA GLU A 14 -4.79 7.51 -5.13
C GLU A 14 -5.80 7.14 -4.04
N ASN A 15 -5.92 5.85 -3.72
CA ASN A 15 -6.87 5.35 -2.72
C ASN A 15 -6.53 5.78 -1.29
N VAL A 16 -5.25 6.04 -0.97
CA VAL A 16 -4.85 6.64 0.32
C VAL A 16 -5.58 7.97 0.57
N ASN A 17 -5.88 8.76 -0.46
CA ASN A 17 -6.58 10.04 -0.31
C ASN A 17 -8.07 9.86 -0.01
N THR A 18 -8.62 8.68 -0.24
CA THR A 18 -10.02 8.34 0.08
C THR A 18 -10.19 7.81 1.50
N LEU A 19 -9.09 7.46 2.17
CA LEU A 19 -9.10 6.98 3.54
C LEU A 19 -9.44 8.10 4.52
N SER A 20 -10.11 7.72 5.60
CA SER A 20 -10.40 8.66 6.68
C SER A 20 -9.13 9.02 7.45
N PRO A 21 -8.99 10.26 7.95
CA PRO A 21 -7.90 10.61 8.85
C PRO A 21 -7.87 9.67 10.07
N GLN A 22 -6.67 9.40 10.58
CA GLN A 22 -6.40 8.52 11.72
C GLN A 22 -6.78 7.04 11.52
N SER A 23 -7.06 6.60 10.29
CA SER A 23 -7.31 5.18 10.00
C SER A 23 -6.01 4.39 9.82
N ILE A 24 -5.97 3.19 10.38
CA ILE A 24 -4.93 2.20 10.10
C ILE A 24 -5.35 1.39 8.88
N PHE A 25 -4.44 1.19 7.94
CA PHE A 25 -4.69 0.45 6.70
C PHE A 25 -3.46 -0.37 6.29
N THR A 26 -3.69 -1.27 5.35
CA THR A 26 -2.72 -2.11 4.66
C THR A 26 -2.85 -1.93 3.15
N ILE A 27 -1.95 -2.52 2.36
CA ILE A 27 -2.05 -2.46 0.90
C ILE A 27 -3.28 -3.19 0.38
N THR A 28 -3.71 -4.26 1.05
CA THR A 28 -4.92 -5.00 0.68
C THR A 28 -6.18 -4.17 0.88
N ASP A 29 -6.20 -3.23 1.83
CA ASP A 29 -7.31 -2.28 2.00
C ASP A 29 -7.38 -1.27 0.84
N LEU A 30 -6.25 -0.98 0.18
CA LEU A 30 -6.16 -0.03 -0.93
C LEU A 30 -6.52 -0.68 -2.27
N LEU A 31 -6.10 -1.93 -2.51
CA LEU A 31 -6.34 -2.63 -3.77
C LEU A 31 -7.58 -3.53 -3.75
N GLY A 32 -8.05 -3.90 -2.56
CA GLY A 32 -9.04 -4.95 -2.35
C GLY A 32 -8.35 -6.31 -2.18
N GLN A 33 -8.75 -7.04 -1.14
CA GLN A 33 -8.18 -8.35 -0.78
C GLN A 33 -8.26 -9.35 -1.95
N ASP A 34 -9.44 -9.48 -2.59
CA ASP A 34 -9.64 -10.45 -3.67
C ASP A 34 -8.75 -10.17 -4.89
N TYR A 35 -8.53 -8.89 -5.21
CA TYR A 35 -7.66 -8.50 -6.31
C TYR A 35 -6.20 -8.75 -5.95
N TYR A 36 -5.77 -8.33 -4.77
CA TYR A 36 -4.40 -8.56 -4.30
C TYR A 36 -4.05 -10.05 -4.27
N ASP A 37 -4.95 -10.91 -3.78
CA ASP A 37 -4.76 -12.36 -3.72
C ASP A 37 -4.75 -13.02 -5.12
N SER A 38 -5.27 -12.34 -6.15
CA SER A 38 -5.21 -12.81 -7.54
C SER A 38 -3.86 -12.53 -8.23
N LEU A 39 -3.05 -11.63 -7.68
CA LEU A 39 -1.71 -11.29 -8.17
C LEU A 39 -0.71 -12.40 -7.82
N ASP A 40 0.34 -12.54 -8.62
CA ASP A 40 1.42 -13.46 -8.28
C ASP A 40 2.30 -12.92 -7.14
N SER A 41 3.06 -13.82 -6.49
CA SER A 41 3.88 -13.46 -5.34
C SER A 41 4.93 -12.39 -5.64
N ALA A 42 5.44 -12.33 -6.88
CA ALA A 42 6.42 -11.32 -7.27
C ALA A 42 5.75 -9.96 -7.50
N GLU A 43 4.55 -9.94 -8.07
CA GLU A 43 3.72 -8.73 -8.19
C GLU A 43 3.34 -8.16 -6.82
N GLN A 44 2.83 -9.00 -5.91
CA GLN A 44 2.52 -8.62 -4.52
C GLN A 44 3.74 -8.02 -3.83
N SER A 45 4.88 -8.73 -3.87
CA SER A 45 6.13 -8.26 -3.26
C SER A 45 6.61 -6.93 -3.85
N PHE A 46 6.46 -6.73 -5.17
CA PHE A 46 6.86 -5.49 -5.82
C PHE A 46 5.98 -4.31 -5.42
N ILE A 47 4.66 -4.50 -5.36
CA ILE A 47 3.71 -3.46 -4.92
C ILE A 47 4.03 -3.06 -3.49
N ASP A 48 4.19 -4.03 -2.61
CA ASP A 48 4.50 -3.83 -1.20
C ASP A 48 5.80 -3.05 -1.02
N PHE A 49 6.87 -3.52 -1.68
CA PHE A 49 8.16 -2.86 -1.66
C PHE A 49 8.09 -1.44 -2.18
N LYS A 50 7.45 -1.20 -3.33
CA LYS A 50 7.40 0.12 -3.96
C LYS A 50 6.56 1.10 -3.18
N PHE A 51 5.40 0.69 -2.70
CA PHE A 51 4.54 1.54 -1.89
C PHE A 51 5.23 1.92 -0.58
N HIS A 52 5.88 0.95 0.08
CA HIS A 52 6.67 1.21 1.29
C HIS A 52 7.85 2.17 1.01
N GLU A 53 8.59 1.96 -0.08
CA GLU A 53 9.69 2.83 -0.51
C GLU A 53 9.23 4.28 -0.71
N LEU A 54 8.06 4.50 -1.32
CA LEU A 54 7.51 5.84 -1.55
C LEU A 54 7.13 6.56 -0.24
N ILE A 55 6.64 5.82 0.76
CA ILE A 55 6.38 6.39 2.10
C ILE A 55 7.69 6.80 2.76
N LEU A 56 8.71 5.93 2.72
CA LEU A 56 10.02 6.25 3.29
C LEU A 56 10.68 7.47 2.63
N ARG A 57 10.46 7.66 1.33
CA ARG A 57 10.93 8.84 0.59
C ARG A 57 10.12 10.11 0.87
N GLY A 58 9.00 10.00 1.58
CA GLY A 58 8.10 11.12 1.83
C GLY A 58 7.29 11.56 0.60
N GLU A 59 7.19 10.71 -0.43
CA GLU A 59 6.41 10.99 -1.65
C GLU A 59 4.90 10.80 -1.41
N ILE A 60 4.53 10.01 -0.40
CA ILE A 60 3.14 9.86 0.05
C ILE A 60 2.95 10.68 1.34
N MET A 61 2.25 11.79 1.22
CA MET A 61 2.00 12.69 2.34
C MET A 61 0.97 12.12 3.33
N ASN A 62 1.11 12.54 4.60
CA ASN A 62 0.19 12.20 5.69
C ASN A 62 0.07 10.68 5.94
N VAL A 63 1.09 9.89 5.63
CA VAL A 63 1.14 8.46 5.93
C VAL A 63 2.37 8.17 6.76
N VAL A 64 2.20 7.42 7.84
CA VAL A 64 3.32 6.92 8.65
C VAL A 64 3.26 5.41 8.79
N ILE A 65 4.43 4.80 8.87
CA ILE A 65 4.57 3.35 9.08
C ILE A 65 4.26 3.05 10.54
N LYS A 66 3.34 2.12 10.77
CA LYS A 66 3.09 1.48 12.08
C LYS A 66 3.74 0.10 12.05
N GLU A 67 4.22 -0.37 13.20
CA GLU A 67 4.94 -1.65 13.32
C GLU A 67 4.24 -2.81 12.60
N GLU A 68 5.06 -3.74 12.11
CA GLU A 68 4.64 -4.93 11.39
C GLU A 68 3.62 -5.74 12.20
N SER A 69 2.52 -6.15 11.55
CA SER A 69 1.62 -7.14 12.12
C SER A 69 2.25 -8.52 12.05
N GLU A 70 1.76 -9.48 12.84
CA GLU A 70 2.19 -10.89 12.90
C GLU A 70 2.15 -11.68 11.57
N HIS A 71 1.89 -11.05 10.41
CA HIS A 71 1.63 -11.68 9.12
C HIS A 71 2.42 -11.04 7.95
N ASP A 72 3.62 -10.48 8.21
CA ASP A 72 4.51 -9.87 7.21
C ASP A 72 3.93 -8.69 6.40
N LYS A 73 2.71 -8.24 6.74
CA LYS A 73 2.07 -7.09 6.08
C LYS A 73 2.33 -5.82 6.87
N HIS A 74 2.92 -4.84 6.18
CA HIS A 74 3.12 -3.50 6.70
C HIS A 74 1.79 -2.83 7.01
N ARG A 75 1.70 -2.20 8.18
CA ARG A 75 0.56 -1.38 8.59
C ARG A 75 0.93 0.09 8.45
N TYR A 76 -0.01 0.87 7.97
CA TYR A 76 0.17 2.29 7.75
C TYR A 76 -0.92 3.06 8.48
N LEU A 77 -0.61 4.27 8.94
CA LEU A 77 -1.56 5.18 9.56
C LEU A 77 -1.69 6.43 8.68
N LYS A 78 -2.93 6.74 8.28
CA LYS A 78 -3.27 8.02 7.67
C LYS A 78 -3.34 9.08 8.77
N GLN A 79 -2.53 10.12 8.70
CA GLN A 79 -2.47 11.17 9.72
C GLN A 79 -3.57 12.24 9.54
N TYR A 80 -3.73 12.74 8.30
CA TYR A 80 -4.59 13.86 7.94
C TYR A 80 -5.19 13.67 6.55
#